data_AF-A0A4R9K285-F1
#
_entry.id   AF-A0A4R9K285-F1
#
_cell.length_a   1.000
_cell.length_b   1.000
_cell.length_c   1.000
_cell.angle_alpha   90.00
_cell.angle_beta   90.00
_cell.angle_gamma   90.00
#
_symmetry.space_group_name_H-M   'P 1'
#
loop_
_entity.id
_entity.type
_entity.pdbx_description
1 polymer ?
#
loop_
_entity_poly.entity_id
_entity_poly.type
_entity_poly.pdbx_seq_one_letter_code
_entity_poly.pdbx_strand_id
1 'polypeptide(L)'
;MIKLTEFELQLLETFSLSDRDARRLDRVINDLSIIVGMDPSEIFDFMRFGIEQEFTDLKIDYNWEKFRIKIQRKLKKSNPLDT
;
A
#
# COMPACT_ATOMS: atom_id res chain seq x y z
N MET A 1 20.00 -15.37 1.46
CA MET A 1 19.24 -14.16 1.12
C MET A 1 18.01 -14.58 0.34
N ILE A 2 16.81 -14.39 0.89
CA ILE A 2 15.58 -14.61 0.13
C ILE A 2 15.47 -13.42 -0.84
N LYS A 3 15.46 -13.68 -2.15
CA LYS A 3 15.31 -12.62 -3.16
C LYS A 3 13.91 -12.00 -3.08
N LEU A 4 13.81 -10.71 -3.40
CA LEU A 4 12.51 -10.05 -3.57
C LEU A 4 11.80 -10.56 -4.83
N THR A 5 10.48 -10.55 -4.82
CA THR A 5 9.64 -10.79 -6.00
C THR A 5 9.69 -9.59 -6.94
N GLU A 6 9.25 -9.76 -8.19
CA GLU A 6 9.18 -8.65 -9.16
C GLU A 6 8.30 -7.51 -8.67
N PHE A 7 7.18 -7.84 -8.01
CA PHE A 7 6.28 -6.84 -7.43
C PHE A 7 6.92 -6.12 -6.23
N GLU A 8 7.59 -6.85 -5.34
CA GLU A 8 8.33 -6.23 -4.23
C GLU A 8 9.45 -5.30 -4.70
N LEU A 9 10.14 -5.64 -5.80
CA LEU A 9 11.13 -4.76 -6.43
C LEU A 9 10.48 -3.48 -6.98
N GLN A 10 9.32 -3.60 -7.63
CA GLN A 10 8.57 -2.44 -8.10
C GLN A 10 8.13 -1.52 -6.95
N LEU A 11 7.69 -2.09 -5.83
CA LEU A 11 7.35 -1.32 -4.62
C LEU A 11 8.58 -0.60 -4.06
N LEU A 12 9.71 -1.30 -4.00
CA LEU A 12 10.98 -0.77 -3.52
C LEU A 12 11.41 0.45 -4.33
N GLU A 13 11.41 0.33 -5.66
CA GLU A 13 11.81 1.41 -6.58
C GLU A 13 10.82 2.57 -6.58
N THR A 14 9.52 2.27 -6.64
CA THR A 14 8.47 3.29 -6.76
C THR A 14 8.36 4.15 -5.50
N PHE A 15 8.50 3.54 -4.32
CA PHE A 15 8.31 4.23 -3.04
C PHE A 15 9.62 4.47 -2.27
N SER A 16 10.78 4.15 -2.88
CA SER A 16 12.11 4.27 -2.28
C SER A 16 12.20 3.60 -0.89
N LEU A 17 11.78 2.34 -0.82
CA LEU A 17 11.68 1.57 0.43
C LEU A 17 12.94 0.74 0.70
N SER A 18 13.04 0.21 1.92
CA SER A 18 13.96 -0.90 2.21
C SER A 18 13.35 -2.24 1.78
N ASP A 19 14.16 -3.30 1.59
CA ASP A 19 13.65 -4.65 1.31
C ASP A 19 12.58 -5.10 2.32
N ARG A 20 12.77 -4.75 3.60
CA ARG A 20 11.85 -5.09 4.68
C ARG A 20 10.51 -4.37 4.51
N ASP A 21 10.55 -3.09 4.18
CA ASP A 21 9.35 -2.28 4.04
C ASP A 21 8.61 -2.59 2.75
N ALA A 22 9.32 -2.95 1.67
CA ALA A 22 8.72 -3.43 0.42
C ALA A 22 7.88 -4.69 0.65
N ARG A 23 8.43 -5.69 1.37
CA ARG A 23 7.68 -6.90 1.76
C ARG A 23 6.47 -6.60 2.64
N ARG A 24 6.60 -5.59 3.50
CA ARG A 24 5.53 -5.21 4.42
C ARG A 24 4.42 -4.48 3.67
N LEU A 25 4.78 -3.63 2.72
CA LEU A 25 3.85 -2.96 1.84
C LEU A 25 3.13 -3.95 0.92
N ASP A 26 3.82 -4.94 0.37
CA ASP A 26 3.21 -6.02 -0.42
C ASP A 26 2.11 -6.74 0.39
N ARG A 27 2.39 -7.11 1.64
CA ARG A 27 1.36 -7.69 2.53
C ARG A 27 0.19 -6.74 2.77
N VAL A 28 0.46 -5.45 2.97
CA VAL A 28 -0.60 -4.44 3.15
C VAL A 28 -1.47 -4.33 1.90
N ILE A 29 -0.88 -4.36 0.69
CA ILE A 29 -1.62 -4.30 -0.57
C ILE A 29 -2.50 -5.55 -0.73
N ASN A 30 -1.96 -6.74 -0.46
CA ASN A 30 -2.73 -7.99 -0.49
C ASN A 30 -3.88 -7.98 0.53
N ASP A 31 -3.64 -7.53 1.76
CA ASP A 31 -4.69 -7.37 2.77
C ASP A 31 -5.78 -6.41 2.30
N LEU A 32 -5.39 -5.26 1.74
CA LEU A 32 -6.32 -4.26 1.23
C LEU A 32 -7.15 -4.84 0.08
N SER A 33 -6.52 -5.57 -0.85
CA SER A 33 -7.16 -6.23 -1.99
C SER A 33 -8.34 -7.10 -1.54
N ILE A 34 -8.13 -7.95 -0.53
CA ILE A 34 -9.17 -8.81 0.03
C ILE A 34 -10.31 -7.99 0.67
N ILE A 35 -9.99 -6.89 1.35
CA ILE A 35 -10.95 -6.09 2.13
C ILE A 35 -11.80 -5.17 1.26
N VAL A 36 -11.20 -4.58 0.24
CA VAL A 36 -11.88 -3.64 -0.66
C VAL A 36 -12.41 -4.32 -1.92
N GLY A 37 -12.00 -5.57 -2.18
CA GLY A 37 -12.39 -6.33 -3.37
C GLY A 37 -11.79 -5.77 -4.66
N MET A 38 -10.58 -5.23 -4.59
CA MET A 38 -9.85 -4.63 -5.73
C MET A 38 -8.60 -5.44 -6.03
N ASP A 39 -8.13 -5.41 -7.28
CA ASP A 39 -6.89 -6.08 -7.63
C ASP A 39 -5.67 -5.39 -6.97
N PRO A 40 -4.64 -6.14 -6.54
CA PRO A 40 -3.41 -5.57 -5.98
C PRO A 40 -2.75 -4.51 -6.87
N SER A 41 -2.83 -4.68 -8.19
CA SER A 41 -2.30 -3.71 -9.17
C SER A 41 -3.07 -2.39 -9.15
N GLU A 42 -4.38 -2.41 -9.00
CA GLU A 42 -5.20 -1.19 -8.91
C GLU A 42 -4.90 -0.42 -7.63
N ILE A 43 -4.71 -1.15 -6.52
CA ILE A 43 -4.29 -0.56 -5.25
C ILE A 43 -2.89 0.03 -5.37
N PHE A 44 -1.97 -0.66 -6.03
CA PHE A 44 -0.64 -0.13 -6.31
C PHE A 44 -0.69 1.18 -7.11
N ASP A 45 -1.47 1.22 -8.20
CA ASP A 45 -1.63 2.43 -9.01
C ASP A 45 -2.26 3.58 -8.22
N PHE A 46 -3.27 3.29 -7.39
CA PHE A 46 -3.82 4.27 -6.46
C PHE A 46 -2.74 4.81 -5.50
N MET A 47 -1.87 3.93 -4.99
CA MET A 47 -0.83 4.34 -4.05
C MET A 47 0.23 5.25 -4.66
N ARG A 48 0.48 5.20 -5.98
CA ARG A 48 1.51 6.04 -6.63
C ARG A 48 1.26 7.54 -6.44
N PHE A 49 -0.01 7.95 -6.33
CA PHE A 49 -0.38 9.37 -6.22
C PHE A 49 -1.34 9.67 -5.06
N GLY A 50 -1.99 8.65 -4.49
CA GLY A 50 -3.05 8.83 -3.50
C GLY A 50 -2.61 8.88 -2.05
N ILE A 51 -1.34 8.56 -1.74
CA ILE A 51 -0.94 8.23 -0.36
C ILE A 51 0.39 8.84 0.14
N GLU A 52 0.86 9.93 -0.46
CA GLU A 52 2.12 10.60 -0.09
C GLU A 52 2.16 11.04 1.38
N GLN A 53 1.04 11.59 1.87
CA GLN A 53 0.92 12.00 3.28
C GLN A 53 0.99 10.78 4.21
N GLU A 54 0.36 9.67 3.85
CA GLU A 54 0.38 8.46 4.65
C GLU A 54 1.76 7.82 4.70
N PHE A 55 2.53 7.88 3.62
CA PHE A 55 3.94 7.49 3.65
C PHE A 55 4.78 8.41 4.56
N THR A 56 4.52 9.71 4.52
CA THR A 56 5.17 10.67 5.42
C THR A 56 4.85 10.33 6.88
N ASP A 57 3.58 10.11 7.21
CA ASP A 57 3.15 9.72 8.55
C ASP A 57 3.75 8.37 8.98
N LEU A 58 3.84 7.42 8.04
CA LEU A 58 4.43 6.11 8.28
C LEU A 58 5.93 6.21 8.60
N LYS A 59 6.66 7.14 7.97
CA LYS A 59 8.08 7.37 8.29
C LYS A 59 8.29 7.97 9.68
N ILE A 60 7.31 8.71 10.20
CA ILE A 60 7.36 9.32 11.53
C ILE A 60 6.95 8.31 12.61
N ASP A 61 5.79 7.67 12.43
CA ASP A 61 5.18 6.84 13.48
C ASP A 61 5.56 5.34 13.36
N TYR A 62 6.09 4.91 12.21
CA TYR A 62 6.34 3.51 11.82
C TYR A 62 5.15 2.56 12.07
N ASN A 63 3.93 3.09 12.06
CA ASN A 63 2.71 2.36 12.36
C ASN A 63 1.98 1.89 11.09
N TRP A 64 2.27 0.66 10.69
CA TRP A 64 1.71 0.02 9.50
C TRP A 64 0.22 -0.30 9.59
N GLU A 65 -0.32 -0.53 10.79
CA GLU A 65 -1.75 -0.77 10.98
C GLU A 65 -2.54 0.50 10.72
N LYS A 66 -2.10 1.62 11.31
CA LYS A 66 -2.66 2.95 11.07
C LYS A 66 -2.57 3.33 9.60
N PHE A 67 -1.44 3.06 8.95
CA PHE A 67 -1.25 3.26 7.52
C PHE A 67 -2.28 2.48 6.70
N ARG A 68 -2.40 1.16 6.90
CA ARG A 68 -3.38 0.31 6.21
C ARG A 68 -4.81 0.84 6.37
N ILE A 69 -5.22 1.20 7.60
CA ILE A 69 -6.58 1.73 7.87
C ILE A 69 -6.82 3.04 7.10
N LYS A 70 -5.82 3.92 7.02
CA LYS A 70 -5.93 5.17 6.24
C LYS A 70 -6.10 4.88 4.75
N ILE A 71 -5.29 3.97 4.18
CA ILE A 71 -5.40 3.61 2.76
C ILE A 71 -6.77 2.98 2.47
N GLN A 72 -7.21 2.04 3.30
CA GLN A 72 -8.53 1.40 3.18
C GLN A 72 -9.66 2.45 3.13
N ARG A 73 -9.63 3.45 4.02
CA ARG A 73 -10.64 4.52 4.04
C ARG A 73 -10.63 5.35 2.76
N LYS A 74 -9.45 5.62 2.19
CA LYS A 74 -9.33 6.35 0.93
C LYS A 74 -9.86 5.54 -0.25
N LEU A 75 -9.45 4.27 -0.36
CA LEU A 75 -9.92 3.36 -1.41
C LEU A 75 -11.45 3.21 -1.39
N LYS A 76 -12.06 3.05 -0.21
CA LYS A 76 -13.53 2.97 -0.08
C LYS A 76 -14.25 4.26 -0.47
N LYS A 77 -13.66 5.44 -0.21
CA LYS A 77 -14.25 6.73 -0.64
C LYS A 77 -14.15 6.95 -2.15
N SER A 78 -13.11 6.39 -2.78
CA SER A 78 -12.90 6.47 -4.22
C SER A 78 -13.76 5.48 -5.01
N ASN A 79 -14.47 4.56 -4.35
CA ASN A 79 -15.40 3.63 -4.99
C ASN A 79 -16.86 4.13 -4.80
N PRO A 80 -17.43 4.89 -5.75
CA PRO A 80 -18.77 5.48 -5.63
C PRO A 80 -19.93 4.48 -5.76
N LEU A 81 -19.67 3.16 -5.78
CA LEU A 81 -20.69 2.12 -5.93
C LEU A 81 -21.52 1.82 -4.66
N ASP A 82 -21.40 2.64 -3.61
CA ASP A 82 -22.13 2.48 -2.33
C ASP A 82 -23.05 3.67 -2.02
N THR A 83 -23.69 4.24 -3.06
CA THR A 83 -24.82 5.20 -2.91
C THR A 83 -25.96 4.86 -3.86
#